data_AF-A0A380FP42-F1
#
_entry.id   AF-A0A380FP42-F1
#
_cell.length_a   1.000
_cell.length_b   1.000
_cell.length_c   1.000
_cell.angle_alpha   90.00
_cell.angle_beta   90.00
_cell.angle_gamma   90.00
#
_symmetry.space_group_name_H-M   'P 1'
#
loop_
_entity.id
_entity.type
_entity.pdbx_description
1 polymer ?
#
loop_
_entity_poly.entity_id
_entity_poly.type
_entity_poly.pdbx_seq_one_letter_code
_entity_poly.pdbx_strand_id
1 'polypeptide(L)'
;MQLIFDASVSPIYRGVLAFFFVMNIVLALIVVFLDRDRRDATATWAWLFLLFVMPILGFIAYIFFGRAVRKKREKGFQHNQIDDALERVKKQLDDSTNHIENSDNPIVRKHADIAQTLMTKEPSFLSNNNKVEIFTDGHELYRQMKEDLRNAQTYIHMEYYVLET
;
A
#
# COMPACT_ATOMS: atom_id res chain seq x y z
N MET A 1 36.73 -14.02 2.95
CA MET A 1 37.30 -12.74 3.41
C MET A 1 38.83 -12.78 3.52
N GLN A 2 39.44 -13.89 3.96
CA GLN A 2 40.92 -14.05 3.98
C GLN A 2 41.57 -14.00 2.59
N LEU A 3 40.91 -14.50 1.54
CA LEU A 3 41.43 -14.48 0.16
C LEU A 3 41.64 -13.08 -0.45
N ILE A 4 40.97 -12.04 0.07
CA ILE A 4 41.09 -10.67 -0.45
C ILE A 4 42.38 -9.99 0.07
N PHE A 5 42.85 -10.42 1.24
CA PHE A 5 44.02 -9.84 1.92
C PHE A 5 45.26 -10.75 1.87
N ASP A 6 45.15 -11.93 1.24
CA ASP A 6 46.27 -12.85 1.10
C ASP A 6 47.26 -12.35 0.05
N ALA A 7 48.51 -12.13 0.48
CA ALA A 7 49.61 -11.61 -0.32
C ALA A 7 49.94 -12.48 -1.55
N SER A 8 49.52 -13.74 -1.56
CA SER A 8 49.76 -14.73 -2.62
C SER A 8 48.84 -14.60 -3.85
N VAL A 9 47.72 -13.87 -3.74
CA VAL A 9 46.75 -13.71 -4.84
C VAL A 9 47.12 -12.51 -5.71
N SER A 10 47.07 -12.65 -7.04
CA SER A 10 47.44 -11.56 -7.96
C SER A 10 46.61 -10.28 -7.68
N PRO A 11 47.21 -9.08 -7.81
CA PRO A 11 46.52 -7.82 -7.53
C PRO A 11 45.28 -7.60 -8.42
N ILE A 12 45.28 -8.18 -9.63
CA ILE A 12 44.15 -8.15 -10.56
C ILE A 12 42.96 -8.92 -9.98
N TYR A 13 43.19 -10.12 -9.44
CA TYR A 13 42.11 -10.91 -8.82
C TYR A 13 41.53 -10.23 -7.58
N ARG A 14 42.35 -9.56 -6.77
CA ARG A 14 41.88 -8.76 -5.63
C ARG A 14 41.01 -7.59 -6.06
N GLY A 15 41.41 -6.88 -7.11
CA GLY A 15 40.64 -5.78 -7.68
C GLY A 15 39.27 -6.24 -8.19
N VAL A 16 39.23 -7.37 -8.91
CA VAL A 16 37.98 -7.97 -9.41
C VAL A 16 37.07 -8.39 -8.24
N LEU A 17 37.60 -9.07 -7.21
CA LEU A 17 36.82 -9.47 -6.04
C LEU A 17 36.27 -8.28 -5.26
N ALA A 18 37.07 -7.23 -5.05
CA ALA A 18 36.64 -6.01 -4.38
C ALA A 18 35.53 -5.30 -5.16
N PHE A 19 35.65 -5.22 -6.49
CA PHE A 19 34.62 -4.65 -7.35
C PHE A 19 33.28 -5.39 -7.23
N PHE A 20 33.29 -6.73 -7.32
CA PHE A 20 32.07 -7.53 -7.16
C PHE A 20 31.46 -7.40 -5.76
N PHE A 21 32.27 -7.30 -4.71
CA PHE A 21 31.81 -7.11 -3.35
C PHE A 21 31.10 -5.76 -3.15
N VAL A 22 31.73 -4.68 -3.61
CA VAL A 22 31.13 -3.32 -3.55
C VAL A 22 29.85 -3.27 -4.38
N MET A 23 29.86 -3.85 -5.59
CA MET A 23 28.68 -3.91 -6.44
C MET A 23 27.54 -4.68 -5.77
N ASN A 24 27.82 -5.79 -5.09
CA ASN A 24 26.80 -6.56 -4.38
C ASN A 24 26.17 -5.77 -3.23
N ILE A 25 26.97 -5.02 -2.45
CA ILE A 25 26.45 -4.15 -1.39
C ILE A 25 25.55 -3.06 -1.97
N VAL A 26 25.97 -2.39 -3.04
CA VAL A 26 25.17 -1.35 -3.70
C VAL A 26 23.85 -1.93 -4.21
N LEU A 27 23.87 -3.10 -4.84
CA LEU A 27 22.68 -3.79 -5.33
C LEU A 27 21.73 -4.20 -4.19
N ALA A 28 22.26 -4.72 -3.09
CA ALA A 28 21.47 -5.08 -1.91
C ALA A 28 20.79 -3.84 -1.29
N LEU A 29 21.52 -2.72 -1.18
CA LEU A 29 20.95 -1.45 -0.73
C LEU A 29 19.83 -0.97 -1.65
N ILE A 30 20.04 -0.99 -2.97
CA ILE A 30 19.00 -0.63 -3.95
C ILE A 30 17.74 -1.46 -3.73
N VAL A 31 17.86 -2.79 -3.55
CA VAL A 31 16.70 -3.66 -3.31
C VAL A 31 15.98 -3.31 -2.01
N VAL A 32 16.70 -3.12 -0.90
CA VAL A 32 16.08 -2.76 0.40
C VAL A 32 15.36 -1.41 0.32
N PHE A 33 15.96 -0.41 -0.33
CA PHE A 33 15.36 0.92 -0.46
C PHE A 33 14.21 0.95 -1.47
N LEU A 34 14.23 0.15 -2.53
CA LEU A 34 13.12 0.04 -3.48
C LEU A 34 11.92 -0.73 -2.92
N ASP A 35 12.15 -1.64 -1.96
CA ASP A 35 11.11 -2.48 -1.35
C ASP A 35 10.45 -1.81 -0.12
N ARG A 36 10.86 -0.57 0.19
CA ARG A 36 10.46 0.16 1.41
C ARG A 36 8.95 0.38 1.52
N ASP A 37 8.21 0.33 0.42
CA ASP A 37 6.82 0.76 0.46
C ASP A 37 5.87 -0.18 1.22
N ARG A 38 5.90 -1.53 1.14
CA ARG A 38 4.95 -2.36 1.93
C ARG A 38 5.41 -3.81 2.24
N ARG A 39 5.83 -4.01 3.49
CA ARG A 39 5.54 -5.14 4.42
C ARG A 39 5.36 -6.58 3.87
N ASP A 40 6.27 -7.09 3.06
CA ASP A 40 6.54 -8.55 3.07
C ASP A 40 8.00 -8.78 3.40
N ALA A 41 8.32 -8.72 4.70
CA ALA A 41 9.68 -8.97 5.19
C ALA A 41 10.24 -10.27 4.61
N THR A 42 9.41 -11.32 4.50
CA THR A 42 9.76 -12.61 3.90
C THR A 42 10.24 -12.49 2.46
N ALA A 43 9.60 -11.67 1.63
CA ALA A 43 10.01 -11.49 0.23
C ALA A 43 11.33 -10.72 0.13
N THR A 44 11.50 -9.67 0.94
CA THR A 44 12.75 -8.90 1.00
C THR A 44 13.91 -9.80 1.44
N TRP A 45 13.72 -10.64 2.47
CA TRP A 45 14.73 -11.60 2.92
C TRP A 45 15.09 -12.64 1.86
N ALA A 46 14.11 -13.15 1.10
CA ALA A 46 14.37 -14.08 -0.01
C ALA A 46 15.21 -13.44 -1.13
N TRP A 47 14.94 -12.18 -1.49
CA TRP A 47 15.73 -11.46 -2.48
C TRP A 47 17.14 -11.12 -1.99
N LEU A 48 17.28 -10.74 -0.72
CA LEU A 48 18.59 -10.52 -0.09
C LEU A 48 19.42 -11.80 -0.07
N PHE A 49 18.81 -12.93 0.29
CA PHE A 49 19.49 -14.23 0.26
C PHE A 49 19.92 -14.61 -1.15
N LEU A 50 19.04 -14.45 -2.14
CA LEU A 50 19.36 -14.74 -3.54
C LEU A 50 20.52 -13.87 -4.07
N LEU A 51 20.53 -12.57 -3.72
CA LEU A 51 21.61 -11.65 -4.06
C LEU A 51 22.91 -11.97 -3.32
N PHE A 52 22.83 -12.51 -2.10
CA PHE A 52 24.00 -12.95 -1.34
C PHE A 52 24.66 -14.18 -1.97
N VAL A 53 23.85 -15.17 -2.37
CA VAL A 53 24.35 -16.41 -2.98
C VAL A 53 24.77 -16.19 -4.44
N MET A 54 24.00 -15.38 -5.19
CA MET A 54 24.25 -15.09 -6.61
C MET A 54 23.97 -13.61 -6.93
N PRO A 55 24.96 -12.71 -6.81
CA PRO A 55 24.79 -11.27 -6.96
C PRO A 55 24.17 -10.85 -8.30
N ILE A 56 24.74 -11.37 -9.40
CA ILE A 56 24.38 -10.97 -10.76
C ILE A 56 23.04 -11.59 -11.15
N LEU A 57 22.89 -12.89 -10.94
CA LEU A 57 21.65 -13.61 -11.29
C LEU A 57 20.48 -13.19 -10.41
N GLY A 58 20.71 -12.97 -9.11
CA GLY A 58 19.70 -12.47 -8.18
C GLY A 58 19.20 -11.09 -8.57
N PHE A 59 20.08 -10.22 -9.04
CA PHE A 59 19.70 -8.87 -9.50
C PHE A 59 18.88 -8.92 -10.79
N ILE A 60 19.31 -9.73 -11.77
CA ILE A 60 18.55 -9.95 -13.01
C ILE A 60 17.16 -10.50 -12.66
N ALA A 61 17.10 -11.56 -11.85
CA ALA A 61 15.84 -12.15 -11.41
C ALA A 61 14.95 -11.14 -10.67
N TYR A 62 15.52 -10.25 -9.84
CA TYR A 62 14.75 -9.20 -9.16
C TYR A 62 14.08 -8.22 -10.12
N ILE A 63 14.78 -7.80 -11.18
CA ILE A 63 14.22 -6.90 -12.20
C ILE A 63 13.01 -7.55 -12.89
N PHE A 64 13.11 -8.83 -13.26
CA PHE A 64 12.06 -9.54 -13.99
C PHE A 64 10.89 -9.97 -13.09
N PHE A 65 11.18 -10.57 -11.94
CA PHE A 65 10.16 -11.21 -11.10
C PHE A 65 9.76 -10.35 -9.89
N GLY A 66 10.69 -9.65 -9.26
CA GLY A 66 10.43 -8.82 -8.08
C GLY A 66 9.43 -7.69 -8.36
N ARG A 67 9.57 -7.00 -9.50
CA ARG A 67 8.63 -5.92 -9.90
C ARG A 67 7.29 -6.44 -10.45
N ALA A 68 7.28 -7.59 -11.13
CA ALA A 68 6.07 -8.14 -11.75
C ALA A 68 5.05 -8.64 -10.71
N VAL A 69 5.53 -9.27 -9.63
CA VAL A 69 4.68 -9.68 -8.49
C VAL A 69 4.04 -8.46 -7.83
N ARG A 70 4.79 -7.35 -7.69
CA ARG A 70 4.29 -6.08 -7.14
C ARG A 70 3.07 -5.54 -7.90
N LYS A 71 3.18 -5.43 -9.23
CA LYS A 71 2.12 -4.88 -10.11
C LYS A 71 0.88 -5.77 -10.17
N LYS A 72 1.04 -7.10 -10.04
CA LYS A 72 -0.08 -8.05 -10.09
C LYS A 72 -0.90 -8.05 -8.79
N ARG A 73 -0.24 -7.93 -7.62
CA ARG A 73 -0.92 -7.85 -6.32
C ARG A 73 -1.72 -6.55 -6.17
N GLU A 74 -1.14 -5.42 -6.59
CA GLU A 74 -1.80 -4.12 -6.57
C GLU A 74 -3.08 -4.09 -7.44
N LYS A 75 -3.03 -4.72 -8.61
CA LYS A 75 -4.19 -4.85 -9.50
C LYS A 75 -5.26 -5.84 -9.02
N GLY A 76 -4.86 -6.90 -8.31
CA GLY A 76 -5.78 -7.96 -7.87
C GLY A 76 -6.78 -7.51 -6.80
N PHE A 77 -6.43 -6.52 -5.97
CA PHE A 77 -7.33 -5.96 -4.96
C PHE A 77 -8.28 -4.88 -5.51
N GLN A 78 -7.99 -4.33 -6.69
CA GLN A 78 -8.73 -3.18 -7.22
C GLN A 78 -9.95 -3.55 -8.07
N HIS A 79 -10.02 -4.76 -8.65
CA HIS A 79 -10.68 -4.86 -9.96
C HIS A 79 -12.20 -5.09 -9.99
N ASN A 80 -12.90 -5.34 -8.88
CA ASN A 80 -14.33 -5.72 -8.98
C ASN A 80 -15.32 -4.94 -8.09
N GLN A 81 -14.87 -4.28 -7.01
CA GLN A 81 -15.77 -3.48 -6.14
C GLN A 81 -15.47 -1.98 -6.19
N ILE A 82 -14.30 -1.60 -6.71
CA ILE A 82 -13.84 -0.22 -6.72
C ILE A 82 -14.33 0.52 -7.97
N ASP A 83 -14.70 -0.19 -9.04
CA ASP A 83 -15.08 0.43 -10.31
C ASP A 83 -16.34 1.30 -10.18
N ASP A 84 -17.39 0.80 -9.52
CA ASP A 84 -18.62 1.58 -9.23
C ASP A 84 -18.32 2.82 -8.36
N ALA A 85 -17.46 2.66 -7.36
CA ALA A 85 -17.08 3.76 -6.48
C ALA A 85 -16.26 4.82 -7.24
N LEU A 86 -15.31 4.39 -8.07
CA LEU A 86 -14.51 5.25 -8.93
C LEU A 86 -15.36 5.97 -9.97
N GLU A 87 -16.34 5.30 -10.56
CA GLU A 87 -17.26 5.92 -11.51
C GLU A 87 -18.08 7.02 -10.84
N ARG A 88 -18.61 6.77 -9.64
CA ARG A 88 -19.35 7.79 -8.87
C ARG A 88 -18.49 8.99 -8.51
N VAL A 89 -17.25 8.74 -8.07
CA VAL A 89 -16.28 9.80 -7.74
C VAL A 89 -15.91 10.61 -8.98
N LYS A 90 -15.60 9.94 -10.09
CA LYS A 90 -15.28 10.58 -11.36
C LYS A 90 -16.44 11.45 -11.86
N LYS A 91 -17.67 10.92 -11.81
CA LYS A 91 -18.86 11.68 -12.17
C LYS A 91 -19.03 12.92 -11.29
N GLN A 92 -18.76 12.82 -10.00
CA GLN A 92 -18.83 13.97 -9.08
C GLN A 92 -17.73 15.02 -9.35
N LEU A 93 -16.55 14.60 -9.79
CA LEU A 93 -15.43 15.49 -10.14
C LEU A 93 -15.60 16.15 -11.52
N ASP A 94 -16.10 15.42 -12.52
CA ASP A 94 -16.31 15.90 -13.89
C ASP A 94 -17.51 16.86 -13.99
N ASP A 95 -18.44 16.80 -13.03
CA ASP A 95 -19.58 17.68 -12.93
C ASP A 95 -19.12 19.10 -12.54
N SER A 96 -18.78 19.88 -13.56
CA SER A 96 -18.17 21.23 -13.45
C SER A 96 -19.04 22.24 -12.68
N THR A 97 -20.30 21.90 -12.41
CA THR A 97 -21.25 22.66 -11.58
C THR A 97 -21.05 22.43 -10.07
N ASN A 98 -20.41 21.32 -9.68
CA ASN A 98 -20.16 20.88 -8.30
C ASN A 98 -18.70 21.11 -7.89
N HIS A 99 -18.17 22.32 -8.14
CA HIS A 99 -16.94 22.69 -7.45
C HIS A 99 -17.20 22.61 -5.95
N ILE A 100 -16.44 21.78 -5.23
CA ILE A 100 -16.54 21.61 -3.77
C ILE A 100 -16.45 22.97 -3.05
N GLU A 101 -15.72 23.91 -3.65
CA GLU A 101 -15.60 25.31 -3.26
C GLU A 101 -16.93 26.09 -3.28
N ASN A 102 -17.88 25.67 -4.13
CA ASN A 102 -19.22 26.23 -4.26
C ASN A 102 -20.29 25.42 -3.51
N SER A 103 -19.90 24.46 -2.66
CA SER A 103 -20.85 23.69 -1.86
C SER A 103 -21.73 24.59 -0.99
N ASP A 104 -23.03 24.34 -0.98
CA ASP A 104 -23.99 25.00 -0.09
C ASP A 104 -23.67 24.76 1.40
N ASN A 105 -22.92 23.71 1.71
CA ASN A 105 -22.49 23.39 3.07
C ASN A 105 -21.22 24.20 3.46
N PRO A 106 -21.30 25.12 4.44
CA PRO A 106 -20.17 25.94 4.85
C PRO A 106 -18.97 25.13 5.36
N ILE A 107 -19.20 23.96 5.97
CA ILE A 107 -18.15 23.09 6.49
C ILE A 107 -17.40 22.42 5.34
N VAL A 108 -18.12 21.94 4.32
CA VAL A 108 -17.50 21.36 3.11
C VAL A 108 -16.63 22.39 2.42
N ARG A 109 -17.14 23.62 2.23
CA ARG A 109 -16.39 24.71 1.62
C ARG A 109 -15.13 25.09 2.42
N LYS A 110 -15.23 25.12 3.76
CA LYS A 110 -14.09 25.39 4.65
C LYS A 110 -12.98 24.33 4.51
N HIS A 111 -13.35 23.10 4.18
CA HIS A 111 -12.45 21.94 4.08
C HIS A 111 -12.41 21.37 2.65
N ALA A 112 -12.56 22.25 1.65
CA ALA A 112 -12.67 21.83 0.24
C ALA A 112 -11.41 21.13 -0.26
N ASP A 113 -10.24 21.55 0.21
CA ASP A 113 -8.94 20.96 -0.07
C ASP A 113 -8.85 19.51 0.40
N ILE A 114 -9.32 19.24 1.62
CA ILE A 114 -9.37 17.89 2.20
C ILE A 114 -10.34 17.02 1.40
N ALA A 115 -11.55 17.52 1.14
CA ALA A 115 -12.56 16.79 0.39
C ALA A 115 -12.07 16.45 -1.03
N GLN A 116 -11.46 17.41 -1.74
CA GLN A 116 -10.90 17.20 -3.07
C GLN A 116 -9.75 16.19 -3.06
N THR A 117 -8.87 16.28 -2.05
CA THR A 117 -7.75 15.35 -1.90
C THR A 117 -8.23 13.91 -1.69
N LEU A 118 -9.22 13.72 -0.82
CA LEU A 118 -9.81 12.40 -0.55
C LEU A 118 -10.46 11.84 -1.82
N MET A 119 -11.27 12.63 -2.52
CA MET A 119 -11.91 12.22 -3.78
C MET A 119 -10.92 11.92 -4.92
N THR A 120 -9.73 12.51 -4.91
CA THR A 120 -8.74 12.30 -5.98
C THR A 120 -7.80 11.12 -5.70
N LYS A 121 -7.43 10.92 -4.44
CA LYS A 121 -6.44 9.90 -4.04
C LYS A 121 -7.08 8.58 -3.62
N GLU A 122 -8.31 8.62 -3.16
CA GLU A 122 -9.07 7.46 -2.72
C GLU A 122 -10.40 7.39 -3.50
N PRO A 123 -10.99 6.20 -3.67
CA PRO A 123 -12.31 6.04 -4.26
C PRO A 123 -13.43 6.47 -3.28
N SER A 124 -13.31 7.65 -2.68
CA SER A 124 -14.26 8.20 -1.70
C SER A 124 -15.15 9.25 -2.33
N PHE A 125 -16.46 9.01 -2.35
CA PHE A 125 -17.47 9.97 -2.78
C PHE A 125 -17.90 10.89 -1.62
N LEU A 126 -18.12 12.18 -1.90
CA LEU A 126 -18.63 13.11 -0.90
C LEU A 126 -20.15 13.05 -0.84
N SER A 127 -20.70 12.48 0.24
CA SER A 127 -22.14 12.44 0.50
C SER A 127 -22.61 13.65 1.32
N ASN A 128 -23.84 14.08 1.05
CA ASN A 128 -24.50 15.17 1.78
C ASN A 128 -25.67 14.63 2.63
N ASN A 129 -26.07 15.39 3.64
CA ASN A 129 -27.23 15.12 4.49
C ASN A 129 -27.16 13.75 5.21
N ASN A 130 -25.96 13.36 5.63
CA ASN A 130 -25.74 12.13 6.38
C ASN A 130 -26.36 12.24 7.79
N LYS A 131 -27.07 11.20 8.22
CA LYS A 131 -27.43 11.01 9.62
C LYS A 131 -26.27 10.30 10.31
N VAL A 132 -25.59 10.99 11.21
CA VAL A 132 -24.43 10.47 11.93
C VAL A 132 -24.76 10.45 13.42
N GLU A 133 -24.52 9.31 14.05
CA GLU A 133 -24.60 9.14 15.49
C GLU A 133 -23.18 8.90 16.03
N ILE A 134 -22.82 9.62 17.08
CA ILE A 134 -21.47 9.58 17.64
C ILE A 134 -21.53 8.89 19.00
N PHE A 135 -20.80 7.79 19.12
CA PHE A 135 -20.64 7.06 20.37
C PHE A 135 -19.32 7.44 21.04
N THR A 136 -19.38 7.85 22.30
CA THR A 136 -18.19 8.11 23.13
C THR A 136 -17.95 7.01 24.17
N ASP A 137 -18.98 6.20 24.45
CA ASP A 137 -18.91 5.01 25.29
C ASP A 137 -19.04 3.74 24.42
N GLY A 138 -18.10 2.80 24.58
CA GLY A 138 -18.14 1.52 23.91
C GLY A 138 -19.34 0.66 24.30
N HIS A 139 -19.83 0.73 25.55
CA HIS A 139 -20.99 -0.04 25.97
C HIS A 139 -22.26 0.33 25.19
N GLU A 140 -22.43 1.63 24.93
CA GLU A 140 -23.54 2.13 24.13
C GLU A 140 -23.42 1.70 22.67
N LEU A 141 -22.23 1.84 22.08
CA LEU A 141 -21.96 1.35 20.72
C LEU A 141 -22.30 -0.14 20.57
N TYR A 142 -21.83 -0.97 21.50
CA TYR A 142 -22.08 -2.41 21.44
C TYR A 142 -23.55 -2.78 21.67
N ARG A 143 -24.26 -2.01 22.50
CA ARG A 143 -25.70 -2.20 22.70
C ARG A 143 -26.45 -1.89 21.41
N GLN A 144 -26.20 -0.74 20.78
CA GLN A 144 -26.83 -0.36 19.52
C GLN A 144 -26.49 -1.35 18.40
N MET A 145 -25.22 -1.72 18.25
CA MET A 145 -24.78 -2.70 17.26
C MET A 145 -25.51 -4.04 17.42
N LYS A 146 -25.68 -4.56 18.64
CA LYS A 146 -26.42 -5.81 18.87
C LYS A 146 -27.89 -5.70 18.47
N GLU A 147 -28.50 -4.53 18.65
CA GLU A 147 -29.86 -4.26 18.23
C GLU A 147 -29.96 -4.20 16.70
N ASP A 148 -29.06 -3.48 16.04
CA ASP A 148 -28.99 -3.40 14.58
C ASP A 148 -28.80 -4.79 13.95
N LEU A 149 -27.94 -5.63 14.55
CA LEU A 149 -27.73 -7.01 14.13
C LEU A 149 -29.00 -7.87 14.26
N ARG A 150 -29.83 -7.64 15.29
CA ARG A 150 -31.10 -8.35 15.47
C ARG A 150 -32.17 -7.87 14.49
N ASN A 151 -32.13 -6.60 14.12
CA ASN A 151 -33.13 -5.96 13.27
C ASN A 151 -32.82 -6.07 11.77
N ALA A 152 -31.58 -6.40 11.40
CA ALA A 152 -31.15 -6.53 10.00
C ALA A 152 -31.96 -7.60 9.25
N GLN A 153 -32.50 -7.23 8.07
CA GLN A 153 -33.40 -8.10 7.29
C GLN A 153 -32.73 -8.71 6.05
N THR A 154 -31.82 -7.98 5.41
CA THR A 154 -31.29 -8.37 4.09
C THR A 154 -29.85 -8.83 4.17
N TYR A 155 -28.94 -7.94 4.61
CA TYR A 155 -27.51 -8.21 4.68
C TYR A 155 -26.90 -7.55 5.91
N ILE A 156 -25.90 -8.21 6.48
CA ILE A 156 -25.00 -7.67 7.50
C ILE A 156 -23.60 -7.69 6.90
N HIS A 157 -23.03 -6.50 6.67
CA HIS A 157 -21.62 -6.36 6.31
C HIS A 157 -20.85 -6.01 7.57
N MET A 158 -19.87 -6.84 7.93
CA MET A 158 -19.15 -6.75 9.19
C MET A 158 -17.64 -6.85 8.94
N GLU A 159 -16.89 -5.83 9.35
CA GLU A 159 -15.43 -5.77 9.26
C GLU A 159 -14.86 -5.42 10.63
N TYR A 160 -14.11 -6.34 11.24
CA TYR A 160 -13.54 -6.20 12.58
C TYR A 160 -12.12 -6.74 12.62
N TYR A 161 -11.24 -6.08 13.39
CA TYR A 161 -9.85 -6.51 13.54
C TYR A 161 -9.73 -7.80 14.37
N VAL A 162 -10.48 -7.88 15.48
CA VAL A 162 -10.56 -9.06 16.35
C VAL A 162 -12.02 -9.34 16.64
N LEU A 163 -12.42 -10.59 16.42
CA LEU A 163 -13.71 -11.13 16.81
C LEU A 163 -13.42 -12.36 17.67
N GLU A 164 -13.72 -12.26 18.96
CA GLU A 164 -13.64 -13.37 19.89
C GLU A 164 -15.05 -13.91 20.15
N THR A 165 -15.20 -15.22 19.94
CA THR A 165 -16.44 -15.97 20.15
C THR A 165 -16.59 -16.43 21.59
#